data_AF-A0A971UFN4-F1
#
_entry.id   AF-A0A971UFN4-F1
#
_cell.length_a   1.000
_cell.length_b   1.000
_cell.length_c   1.000
_cell.angle_alpha   90.00
_cell.angle_beta   90.00
_cell.angle_gamma   90.00
#
_symmetry.space_group_name_H-M   'P 1'
#
loop_
_entity.id
_entity.type
_entity.pdbx_description
1 polymer ?
#
loop_
_entity_poly.entity_id
_entity_poly.type
_entity_poly.pdbx_seq_one_letter_code
_entity_poly.pdbx_strand_id
1 'polypeptide(L)'
;MNTLVKTSLVFAACFALSDIAPAAAQSPRRVLSDEAKQQVEAALPARAPAAPRAPRKLLIFDRNVAYGGHGSIPYANHAFTRMGAQTGAFTTEVSDDPAVFQKAHLDQFDAVCLNNTVGNLFTDPVLRQNLLEFVLAGGGLLGIHGTTVAFTDFADGARETWPEFGHMLGGRGAAHLAQDERIVIRLDDPDHPLNRPFGGESFTHVGEFFRVGDPYSRDRVRVLLSIDNARSELPAAAHMRADDDYALAWTRSYGRGRVVYCTIGHSPQDFLDTRILEFYLGAIQFVLGDLDGPTTPSNRLTPAVRAQEQLGWRLGVAMWGLHPFTLLEGVEKTRQLGLSYVCGLSFQKVSADIPQNFDCSLTDEQLTQIRLQMDAAGVQMPVCFYATIPGDEAGCRKVFEFGRKMGIETFISEPPPEALDVIERCCDEYDIRLAIHNHGPDQSPVYWRPEGVLEVCQGRSKRIGACPDTGYWIRSGIDPIEGLRILGDRVITIQAHDVNERSPGAHDVPWGTGQADFAQLMQELVRLNIRPTQFDLEYSYDFEDNMAEMQECIRFYEQVISELAR
;
A
#
# COMPACT_ATOMS: atom_id res chain seq x y z
N MET A 1 48.26 -34.60 -11.90
CA MET A 1 49.04 -33.37 -12.16
C MET A 1 48.12 -32.42 -12.90
N ASN A 2 48.12 -31.15 -12.48
CA ASN A 2 47.37 -29.99 -13.00
C ASN A 2 45.98 -29.71 -12.41
N THR A 3 46.08 -29.26 -11.16
CA THR A 3 45.28 -28.22 -10.50
C THR A 3 44.93 -27.06 -11.43
N LEU A 4 43.65 -26.71 -11.56
CA LEU A 4 43.21 -25.42 -12.10
C LEU A 4 42.80 -24.52 -10.94
N VAL A 5 43.57 -23.46 -10.74
CA VAL A 5 43.32 -22.38 -9.78
C VAL A 5 42.18 -21.52 -10.32
N LYS A 6 41.08 -21.40 -9.56
CA LYS A 6 40.05 -20.39 -9.79
C LYS A 6 40.52 -19.07 -9.21
N THR A 7 40.88 -18.13 -10.06
CA THR A 7 41.18 -16.75 -9.67
C THR A 7 39.86 -16.03 -9.41
N SER A 8 39.54 -15.78 -8.13
CA SER A 8 38.45 -14.89 -7.75
C SER A 8 38.96 -13.45 -7.84
N LEU A 9 38.41 -12.66 -8.78
CA LEU A 9 38.58 -11.21 -8.76
C LEU A 9 37.57 -10.63 -7.77
N VAL A 10 38.07 -10.21 -6.61
CA VAL A 10 37.34 -9.38 -5.66
C VAL A 10 37.36 -7.95 -6.22
N PHE A 11 36.21 -7.44 -6.65
CA PHE A 11 36.04 -6.01 -6.93
C PHE A 11 36.02 -5.25 -5.60
N ALA A 12 37.01 -4.40 -5.38
CA ALA A 12 37.03 -3.47 -4.26
C ALA A 12 36.04 -2.34 -4.54
N ALA A 13 34.86 -2.36 -3.91
CA ALA A 13 34.03 -1.18 -3.75
C ALA A 13 34.76 -0.21 -2.80
N CYS A 14 34.83 1.07 -3.16
CA CYS A 14 35.40 2.09 -2.29
C CYS A 14 34.49 2.29 -1.07
N PHE A 15 34.78 1.57 0.02
CA PHE A 15 34.32 1.97 1.35
C PHE A 15 35.21 3.13 1.80
N ALA A 16 34.70 4.36 1.71
CA ALA A 16 35.26 5.45 2.49
C ALA A 16 35.00 5.14 3.98
N LEU A 17 35.95 4.46 4.63
CA LEU A 17 36.01 4.35 6.08
C LEU A 17 36.31 5.75 6.63
N SER A 18 35.26 6.53 6.90
CA SER A 18 35.37 7.64 7.84
C SER A 18 35.68 7.06 9.23
N ASP A 19 36.69 7.62 9.90
CA ASP A 19 37.20 7.19 11.21
C ASP A 19 36.08 6.73 12.17
N ILE A 20 36.15 5.48 12.62
CA ILE A 20 35.28 4.93 13.66
C ILE A 20 35.68 5.58 14.99
N ALA A 21 35.02 6.69 15.32
CA ALA A 21 35.06 7.24 16.67
C ALA A 21 34.36 6.26 17.66
N PRO A 22 34.87 6.10 18.90
CA PRO A 22 34.20 5.32 19.92
C PRO A 22 32.78 5.88 20.14
N ALA A 23 31.81 5.01 20.47
CA ALA A 23 30.39 5.34 20.64
C ALA A 23 30.17 6.72 21.28
N ALA A 24 30.06 7.73 20.42
CA ALA A 24 29.97 9.10 20.84
C ALA A 24 28.56 9.30 21.40
N ALA A 25 28.45 10.03 22.50
CA ALA A 25 27.18 10.65 22.86
C ALA A 25 26.61 11.32 21.61
N GLN A 26 25.33 11.07 21.31
CA GLN A 26 24.66 11.58 20.11
C GLN A 26 24.91 13.09 20.02
N SER A 27 25.41 13.55 18.87
CA SER A 27 25.68 14.97 18.68
C SER A 27 24.38 15.76 18.88
N PRO A 28 24.39 16.89 19.60
CA PRO A 28 23.21 17.73 19.74
C PRO A 28 22.66 18.08 18.36
N ARG A 29 21.32 18.14 18.22
CA ARG A 29 20.69 18.45 16.93
C ARG A 29 21.29 19.73 16.37
N ARG A 30 21.73 19.68 15.11
CA ARG A 30 22.26 20.85 14.41
C ARG A 30 21.15 21.87 14.26
N VAL A 31 21.42 23.13 14.61
CA VAL A 31 20.45 24.22 14.49
C VAL A 31 20.79 25.02 13.23
N LEU A 32 19.78 25.31 12.40
CA LEU A 32 19.95 26.19 11.24
C LEU A 32 20.28 27.62 11.67
N SER A 33 21.17 28.28 10.93
CA SER A 33 21.34 29.73 10.99
C SER A 33 20.06 30.44 10.51
N ASP A 34 19.86 31.68 10.93
CA ASP A 34 18.70 32.46 10.50
C ASP A 34 18.72 32.75 8.99
N GLU A 35 19.91 32.90 8.40
CA GLU A 35 20.08 33.00 6.95
C GLU A 35 19.61 31.73 6.24
N ALA A 36 20.00 30.55 6.72
CA ALA A 36 19.56 29.28 6.14
C ALA A 36 18.04 29.09 6.27
N LYS A 37 17.43 29.49 7.40
CA LYS A 37 15.97 29.47 7.57
C LYS A 37 15.27 30.37 6.55
N GLN A 38 15.79 31.58 6.32
CA GLN A 38 15.23 32.51 5.34
C GLN A 38 15.33 31.96 3.91
N GLN A 39 16.45 31.33 3.56
CA GLN A 39 16.63 30.69 2.26
C GLN A 39 15.63 29.55 2.04
N VAL A 40 15.44 28.68 3.05
CA VAL A 40 14.44 27.61 3.00
C VAL A 40 13.04 28.19 2.87
N GLU A 41 12.68 29.17 3.70
CA GLU A 41 11.35 29.80 3.70
C GLU A 41 11.03 30.49 2.36
N ALA A 42 12.03 31.06 1.68
CA ALA A 42 11.88 31.66 0.35
C ALA A 42 11.60 30.62 -0.76
N ALA A 43 12.00 29.37 -0.56
CA ALA A 43 11.78 28.28 -1.53
C ALA A 43 10.47 27.52 -1.30
N LEU A 44 9.79 27.73 -0.16
CA LEU A 44 8.59 26.97 0.21
C LEU A 44 7.43 27.20 -0.77
N PRO A 45 6.68 26.14 -1.12
CA PRO A 45 5.47 26.28 -1.91
C PRO A 45 4.42 27.13 -1.20
N ALA A 46 3.73 27.99 -1.95
CA ALA A 46 2.68 28.85 -1.43
C ALA A 46 1.35 28.13 -1.19
N ARG A 47 1.12 26.98 -1.83
CA ARG A 47 -0.14 26.23 -1.78
C ARG A 47 0.12 24.73 -1.71
N ALA A 48 -0.72 24.04 -0.94
CA ALA A 48 -0.76 22.59 -0.93
C ALA A 48 -1.49 22.02 -2.16
N PRO A 49 -1.06 20.87 -2.71
CA PRO A 49 -1.73 20.22 -3.83
C PRO A 49 -3.11 19.63 -3.49
N ALA A 50 -3.40 19.40 -2.21
CA ALA A 50 -4.71 18.97 -1.72
C ALA A 50 -5.14 19.75 -0.48
N ALA A 51 -6.46 19.87 -0.27
CA ALA A 51 -6.99 20.35 1.01
C ALA A 51 -6.94 19.20 2.04
N PRO A 52 -6.52 19.45 3.29
CA PRO A 52 -6.52 18.42 4.32
C PRO A 52 -7.96 17.97 4.63
N ARG A 53 -8.18 16.66 4.73
CA ARG A 53 -9.51 16.08 5.01
C ARG A 53 -9.92 16.20 6.47
N ALA A 54 -8.92 16.29 7.34
CA ALA A 54 -9.03 16.50 8.78
C ALA A 54 -7.73 17.18 9.26
N PRO A 55 -7.66 17.72 10.50
CA PRO A 55 -6.40 18.16 11.07
C PRO A 55 -5.36 17.02 11.05
N ARG A 56 -4.18 17.28 10.49
CA ARG A 56 -3.11 16.28 10.36
C ARG A 56 -1.90 16.56 11.25
N LYS A 57 -1.28 15.50 11.76
CA LYS A 57 -0.03 15.56 12.53
C LYS A 57 1.01 14.59 11.97
N LEU A 58 2.18 15.11 11.60
CA LEU A 58 3.34 14.37 11.11
C LEU A 58 4.40 14.25 12.21
N LEU A 59 4.84 13.03 12.52
CA LEU A 59 6.06 12.82 13.31
C LEU A 59 7.26 12.87 12.37
N ILE A 60 8.22 13.76 12.60
CA ILE A 60 9.51 13.76 11.92
C ILE A 60 10.54 13.15 12.88
N PHE A 61 11.10 12.01 12.49
CA PHE A 61 12.11 11.29 13.26
C PHE A 61 13.46 11.35 12.56
N ASP A 62 14.48 11.91 13.21
CA ASP A 62 15.78 12.25 12.59
C ASP A 62 17.00 11.61 13.31
N ARG A 63 16.75 10.55 14.08
CA ARG A 63 17.79 9.82 14.82
C ARG A 63 18.80 9.17 13.87
N ASN A 64 20.06 9.22 14.26
CA ASN A 64 21.17 8.54 13.60
C ASN A 64 22.04 7.82 14.65
N VAL A 65 22.41 6.57 14.39
CA VAL A 65 23.15 5.71 15.34
C VAL A 65 24.43 5.23 14.65
N ALA A 66 25.58 5.44 15.32
CA ALA A 66 26.92 5.18 14.76
C ALA A 66 27.19 5.92 13.43
N TYR A 67 26.48 7.04 13.19
CA TYR A 67 26.62 7.90 12.02
C TYR A 67 26.40 9.37 12.43
N GLY A 68 27.20 10.29 11.89
CA GLY A 68 27.23 11.71 12.30
C GLY A 68 26.04 12.56 11.84
N GLY A 69 25.12 11.97 11.06
CA GLY A 69 23.96 12.62 10.48
C GLY A 69 24.30 13.51 9.28
N HIS A 70 23.35 13.56 8.34
CA HIS A 70 23.45 14.39 7.14
C HIS A 70 23.32 15.89 7.48
N GLY A 71 24.03 16.73 6.73
CA GLY A 71 23.91 18.20 6.88
C GLY A 71 22.54 18.76 6.50
N SER A 72 21.77 18.00 5.72
CA SER A 72 20.43 18.33 5.25
C SER A 72 19.32 18.14 6.28
N ILE A 73 19.52 17.31 7.31
CA ILE A 73 18.51 17.02 8.36
C ILE A 73 17.83 18.30 8.90
N PRO A 74 18.58 19.31 9.39
CA PRO A 74 17.95 20.50 9.93
C PRO A 74 17.24 21.35 8.87
N TYR A 75 17.67 21.30 7.60
CA TYR A 75 16.99 21.96 6.48
C TYR A 75 15.63 21.31 6.22
N ALA A 76 15.59 19.98 6.12
CA ALA A 76 14.38 19.21 5.93
C ALA A 76 13.38 19.40 7.07
N ASN A 77 13.84 19.29 8.33
CA ASN A 77 13.00 19.52 9.51
C ASN A 77 12.35 20.91 9.47
N HIS A 78 13.15 21.96 9.23
CA HIS A 78 12.63 23.34 9.17
C HIS A 78 11.68 23.53 7.98
N ALA A 79 12.06 23.03 6.79
CA ALA A 79 11.25 23.10 5.59
C ALA A 79 9.88 22.48 5.83
N PHE A 80 9.81 21.24 6.30
CA PHE A 80 8.54 20.53 6.46
C PHE A 80 7.66 21.14 7.56
N THR A 81 8.24 21.53 8.70
CA THR A 81 7.49 22.23 9.76
C THR A 81 6.90 23.54 9.24
N ARG A 82 7.69 24.37 8.55
CA ARG A 82 7.20 25.65 8.04
C ARG A 82 6.25 25.49 6.86
N MET A 83 6.46 24.50 6.01
CA MET A 83 5.61 24.18 4.88
C MET A 83 4.22 23.74 5.33
N GLY A 84 4.13 22.85 6.33
CA GLY A 84 2.85 22.46 6.94
C GLY A 84 2.11 23.66 7.54
N ALA A 85 2.81 24.49 8.31
CA ALA A 85 2.23 25.70 8.93
C ALA A 85 1.79 26.76 7.91
N GLN A 86 2.60 27.02 6.88
CA GLN A 86 2.33 28.04 5.85
C GLN A 86 1.15 27.66 4.96
N THR A 87 1.02 26.38 4.63
CA THR A 87 -0.05 25.89 3.75
C THR A 87 -1.30 25.48 4.52
N GLY A 88 -1.21 25.30 5.84
CA GLY A 88 -2.27 24.78 6.69
C GLY A 88 -2.52 23.28 6.49
N ALA A 89 -1.64 22.57 5.78
CA ALA A 89 -1.84 21.16 5.42
C ALA A 89 -1.67 20.20 6.61
N PHE A 90 -0.71 20.48 7.50
CA PHE A 90 -0.39 19.61 8.64
C PHE A 90 0.43 20.34 9.69
N THR A 91 0.49 19.76 10.89
CA THR A 91 1.42 20.14 11.96
C THR A 91 2.51 19.08 12.12
N THR A 92 3.62 19.43 12.78
CA THR A 92 4.75 18.51 12.95
C THR A 92 5.22 18.42 14.39
N GLU A 93 5.70 17.25 14.78
CA GLU A 93 6.54 17.06 15.96
C GLU A 93 7.89 16.47 15.52
N VAL A 94 9.01 17.06 15.95
CA VAL A 94 10.35 16.58 15.56
C VAL A 94 11.01 15.90 16.76
N SER A 95 11.35 14.62 16.63
CA SER A 95 11.97 13.83 17.70
C SER A 95 13.14 12.99 17.20
N ASP A 96 14.11 12.72 18.08
CA ASP A 96 15.16 11.72 17.92
C ASP A 96 15.14 10.69 19.07
N ASP A 97 14.16 10.80 19.96
CA ASP A 97 13.93 9.88 21.07
C ASP A 97 13.00 8.74 20.62
N PRO A 98 13.44 7.47 20.61
CA PRO A 98 12.60 6.33 20.27
C PRO A 98 11.30 6.21 21.08
N ALA A 99 11.19 6.83 22.25
CA ALA A 99 9.98 6.80 23.08
C ALA A 99 8.72 7.30 22.34
N VAL A 100 8.86 8.11 21.28
CA VAL A 100 7.73 8.53 20.43
C VAL A 100 7.03 7.39 19.71
N PHE A 101 7.68 6.23 19.56
CA PHE A 101 7.10 5.01 19.00
C PHE A 101 6.37 4.15 20.03
N GLN A 102 6.24 4.61 21.28
CA GLN A 102 5.29 4.01 22.22
C GLN A 102 3.88 4.23 21.68
N LYS A 103 3.03 3.19 21.68
CA LYS A 103 1.73 3.21 21.03
C LYS A 103 0.89 4.46 21.34
N ALA A 104 0.75 4.79 22.64
CA ALA A 104 -0.03 5.95 23.07
C ALA A 104 0.48 7.29 22.51
N HIS A 105 1.79 7.41 22.26
CA HIS A 105 2.40 8.61 21.67
C HIS A 105 2.40 8.54 20.13
N LEU A 106 2.42 7.35 19.55
CA LEU A 106 2.37 7.18 18.09
C LEU A 106 0.94 7.41 17.54
N ASP A 107 -0.09 7.02 18.30
CA ASP A 107 -1.52 7.11 17.91
C ASP A 107 -2.02 8.56 17.68
N GLN A 108 -1.27 9.59 18.08
CA GLN A 108 -1.61 11.00 17.81
C GLN A 108 -1.11 11.50 16.43
N PHE A 109 -0.42 10.66 15.67
CA PHE A 109 0.10 11.01 14.35
C PHE A 109 -0.65 10.29 13.24
N ASP A 110 -0.75 10.92 12.08
CA ASP A 110 -1.27 10.32 10.87
C ASP A 110 -0.16 9.69 10.01
N ALA A 111 1.08 10.19 10.15
CA ALA A 111 2.24 9.65 9.45
C ALA A 111 3.56 9.87 10.21
N VAL A 112 4.56 9.06 9.84
CA VAL A 112 5.95 9.17 10.28
C VAL A 112 6.85 9.51 9.08
N CYS A 113 7.68 10.54 9.21
CA CYS A 113 8.76 10.86 8.30
C CYS A 113 10.09 10.47 8.95
N LEU A 114 10.76 9.46 8.41
CA LEU A 114 12.14 9.13 8.73
C LEU A 114 13.05 10.04 7.90
N ASN A 115 13.51 11.11 8.52
CA ASN A 115 14.34 12.10 7.86
C ASN A 115 15.81 11.70 7.95
N ASN A 116 16.35 11.14 6.86
CA ASN A 116 17.78 10.87 6.72
C ASN A 116 18.35 10.01 7.87
N THR A 117 17.57 9.04 8.35
CA THR A 117 17.91 8.20 9.49
C THR A 117 18.86 7.07 9.09
N VAL A 118 20.00 6.94 9.74
CA VAL A 118 21.01 5.90 9.47
C VAL A 118 21.30 5.10 10.74
N GLY A 119 21.49 3.79 10.58
CA GLY A 119 21.92 2.89 11.63
C GLY A 119 20.76 2.24 12.40
N ASN A 120 21.08 1.45 13.42
CA ASN A 120 20.08 0.75 14.22
C ASN A 120 19.37 1.68 15.21
N LEU A 121 18.35 2.39 14.70
CA LEU A 121 17.68 3.51 15.36
C LEU A 121 17.18 3.17 16.76
N PHE A 122 16.58 1.99 16.91
CA PHE A 122 16.15 1.43 18.19
C PHE A 122 16.02 -0.10 18.10
N THR A 123 16.28 -0.77 19.22
CA THR A 123 16.33 -2.24 19.34
C THR A 123 15.14 -2.82 20.09
N ASP A 124 14.32 -1.99 20.74
CA ASP A 124 13.14 -2.45 21.47
C ASP A 124 12.13 -3.08 20.49
N PRO A 125 11.81 -4.38 20.64
CA PRO A 125 10.88 -5.06 19.75
C PRO A 125 9.46 -4.49 19.83
N VAL A 126 9.04 -3.93 20.98
CA VAL A 126 7.71 -3.32 21.14
C VAL A 126 7.59 -2.06 20.28
N LEU A 127 8.63 -1.22 20.24
CA LEU A 127 8.63 -0.01 19.41
C LEU A 127 8.62 -0.34 17.92
N ARG A 128 9.36 -1.39 17.51
CA ARG A 128 9.34 -1.89 16.14
C ARG A 128 7.97 -2.42 15.76
N GLN A 129 7.35 -3.20 16.64
CA GLN A 129 6.01 -3.71 16.45
C GLN A 129 4.99 -2.57 16.34
N ASN A 130 5.05 -1.55 17.20
CA ASN A 130 4.15 -0.40 17.14
C ASN A 130 4.26 0.35 15.80
N LEU A 131 5.48 0.58 15.29
CA LEU A 131 5.67 1.24 13.98
C LEU A 131 5.12 0.38 12.84
N LEU A 132 5.40 -0.92 12.84
CA LEU A 132 4.86 -1.85 11.85
C LEU A 132 3.34 -1.84 11.85
N GLU A 133 2.75 -1.97 13.03
CA GLU A 133 1.32 -2.01 13.25
C GLU A 133 0.62 -0.70 12.90
N PHE A 134 1.27 0.43 13.17
CA PHE A 134 0.83 1.75 12.74
C PHE A 134 0.69 1.82 11.21
N VAL A 135 1.71 1.36 10.47
CA VAL A 135 1.68 1.35 9.00
C VAL A 135 0.65 0.36 8.48
N LEU A 136 0.61 -0.88 9.01
CA LEU A 136 -0.38 -1.88 8.61
C LEU A 136 -1.83 -1.38 8.79
N ALA A 137 -2.08 -0.58 9.82
CA ALA A 137 -3.38 0.00 10.14
C ALA A 137 -3.71 1.29 9.35
N GLY A 138 -2.87 1.74 8.43
CA GLY A 138 -3.15 2.90 7.57
C GLY A 138 -2.31 4.14 7.87
N GLY A 139 -1.47 4.11 8.90
CA GLY A 139 -0.50 5.16 9.18
C GLY A 139 0.51 5.32 8.05
N GLY A 140 0.82 6.56 7.69
CA GLY A 140 1.74 6.88 6.60
C GLY A 140 3.21 6.71 6.98
N LEU A 141 4.07 6.37 6.00
CA LEU A 141 5.53 6.35 6.17
C LEU A 141 6.23 7.08 5.02
N LEU A 142 7.00 8.11 5.34
CA LEU A 142 7.90 8.79 4.40
C LEU A 142 9.35 8.50 4.79
N GLY A 143 10.12 7.90 3.89
CA GLY A 143 11.56 7.74 4.02
C GLY A 143 12.33 8.71 3.13
N ILE A 144 13.36 9.34 3.68
CA ILE A 144 14.24 10.25 2.95
C ILE A 144 15.66 9.70 2.98
N HIS A 145 16.27 9.60 1.81
CA HIS A 145 17.69 9.35 1.55
C HIS A 145 18.30 8.25 2.43
N GLY A 146 18.90 8.59 3.58
CA GLY A 146 19.52 7.65 4.53
C GLY A 146 18.61 6.49 5.00
N THR A 147 17.29 6.65 4.89
CA THR A 147 16.30 5.73 5.47
C THR A 147 16.41 4.28 5.01
N THR A 148 16.93 3.99 3.82
CA THR A 148 17.12 2.59 3.33
C THR A 148 18.17 1.80 4.11
N VAL A 149 18.93 2.45 4.99
CA VAL A 149 19.86 1.83 5.94
C VAL A 149 19.52 2.16 7.40
N ALA A 150 18.26 2.52 7.67
CA ALA A 150 17.70 2.42 9.00
C ALA A 150 17.62 0.95 9.43
N PHE A 151 17.84 0.71 10.73
CA PHE A 151 17.88 -0.63 11.32
C PHE A 151 19.04 -1.52 10.84
N THR A 152 20.09 -0.89 10.30
CA THR A 152 21.37 -1.53 9.94
C THR A 152 22.41 -1.34 11.04
N ASP A 153 23.06 -2.41 11.46
CA ASP A 153 24.16 -2.38 12.42
C ASP A 153 25.51 -2.30 11.68
N PHE A 154 26.03 -1.07 11.55
CA PHE A 154 27.31 -0.83 10.88
C PHE A 154 28.52 -1.30 11.69
N ALA A 155 28.39 -1.49 13.00
CA ALA A 155 29.47 -2.05 13.81
C ALA A 155 29.64 -3.55 13.57
N ASP A 156 28.57 -4.22 13.13
CA ASP A 156 28.51 -5.65 12.82
C ASP A 156 28.40 -5.88 11.30
N GLY A 157 29.33 -5.30 10.54
CA GLY A 157 29.45 -5.57 9.10
C GLY A 157 28.26 -5.09 8.26
N ALA A 158 27.57 -4.03 8.69
CA ALA A 158 26.33 -3.54 8.08
C ALA A 158 25.20 -4.59 8.07
N ARG A 159 25.12 -5.41 9.13
CA ARG A 159 24.06 -6.41 9.27
C ARG A 159 22.71 -5.76 9.50
N GLU A 160 21.72 -6.23 8.78
CA GLU A 160 20.34 -5.82 8.95
C GLU A 160 19.74 -6.45 10.22
N THR A 161 19.10 -5.63 11.05
CA THR A 161 18.56 -6.09 12.35
C THR A 161 17.03 -6.18 12.37
N TRP A 162 16.37 -5.70 11.32
CA TRP A 162 14.91 -5.79 11.14
C TRP A 162 14.55 -5.96 9.66
N PRO A 163 14.59 -7.18 9.10
CA PRO A 163 14.28 -7.48 7.70
C PRO A 163 12.90 -7.00 7.20
N GLU A 164 11.89 -6.94 8.05
CA GLU A 164 10.57 -6.47 7.64
C GLU A 164 10.53 -4.96 7.32
N PHE A 165 11.37 -4.14 7.95
CA PHE A 165 11.38 -2.69 7.70
C PHE A 165 11.65 -2.31 6.24
N GLY A 166 12.66 -2.92 5.62
CA GLY A 166 12.96 -2.73 4.20
C GLY A 166 11.94 -3.36 3.26
N HIS A 167 11.18 -4.39 3.67
CA HIS A 167 9.99 -4.81 2.92
C HIS A 167 8.94 -3.69 2.98
N MET A 168 8.64 -3.18 4.18
CA MET A 168 7.73 -2.05 4.37
C MET A 168 8.14 -0.80 3.58
N LEU A 169 9.44 -0.46 3.54
CA LEU A 169 9.96 0.68 2.76
C LEU A 169 10.00 0.40 1.25
N GLY A 170 10.23 -0.86 0.86
CA GLY A 170 10.35 -1.28 -0.55
C GLY A 170 11.77 -1.28 -1.12
N GLY A 171 12.81 -1.24 -0.29
CA GLY A 171 14.20 -1.26 -0.73
C GLY A 171 15.19 -1.09 0.43
N ARG A 172 16.45 -1.49 0.21
CA ARG A 172 17.54 -1.36 1.19
C ARG A 172 18.86 -0.98 0.55
N GLY A 173 19.79 -0.51 1.38
CA GLY A 173 21.18 -0.25 0.98
C GLY A 173 21.47 1.21 0.70
N ALA A 174 22.76 1.54 0.78
CA ALA A 174 23.29 2.90 0.66
C ALA A 174 24.43 2.98 -0.38
N ALA A 175 24.51 2.04 -1.31
CA ALA A 175 25.54 2.06 -2.35
C ALA A 175 25.30 3.28 -3.26
N HIS A 176 26.34 4.09 -3.50
CA HIS A 176 26.27 5.29 -4.33
C HIS A 176 27.64 5.56 -4.98
N LEU A 177 27.67 6.43 -5.98
CA LEU A 177 28.91 6.75 -6.70
C LEU A 177 29.70 7.90 -6.04
N ALA A 178 29.03 9.02 -5.80
CA ALA A 178 29.61 10.23 -5.21
C ALA A 178 28.51 11.10 -4.59
N GLN A 179 28.89 12.02 -3.71
CA GLN A 179 27.98 12.94 -3.02
C GLN A 179 27.45 14.07 -3.92
N ASP A 180 28.13 14.34 -5.03
CA ASP A 180 27.87 15.38 -6.01
C ASP A 180 27.75 14.78 -7.43
N GLU A 181 27.26 13.55 -7.52
CA GLU A 181 26.99 12.87 -8.77
C GLU A 181 26.00 13.69 -9.60
N ARG A 182 26.26 13.86 -10.91
CA ARG A 182 25.35 14.51 -11.85
C ARG A 182 24.66 13.45 -12.70
N ILE A 183 23.34 13.39 -12.64
CA ILE A 183 22.53 12.44 -13.43
C ILE A 183 21.40 13.16 -14.17
N VAL A 184 20.87 12.49 -15.19
CA VAL A 184 19.55 12.79 -15.74
C VAL A 184 18.53 11.90 -15.03
N ILE A 185 17.53 12.52 -14.41
CA ILE A 185 16.41 11.84 -13.76
C ILE A 185 15.29 11.64 -14.78
N ARG A 186 14.83 10.40 -14.93
CA ARG A 186 13.63 10.04 -15.68
C ARG A 186 12.41 10.07 -14.76
N LEU A 187 11.28 10.56 -15.27
CA LEU A 187 9.98 10.40 -14.64
C LEU A 187 9.36 9.11 -15.19
N ASP A 188 9.37 8.05 -14.40
CA ASP A 188 8.81 6.75 -14.79
C ASP A 188 7.27 6.77 -14.84
N ASP A 189 6.64 7.68 -14.10
CA ASP A 189 5.20 7.87 -14.08
C ASP A 189 4.81 9.37 -14.11
N PRO A 190 4.86 10.03 -15.28
CA PRO A 190 4.65 11.47 -15.38
C PRO A 190 3.23 11.91 -14.94
N ASP A 191 2.23 11.04 -15.03
CA ASP A 191 0.85 11.32 -14.64
C ASP A 191 0.61 11.18 -13.13
N HIS A 192 1.56 10.60 -12.39
CA HIS A 192 1.43 10.46 -10.95
C HIS A 192 1.31 11.84 -10.28
N PRO A 193 0.38 12.04 -9.34
CA PRO A 193 0.18 13.36 -8.71
C PRO A 193 1.43 13.92 -8.04
N LEU A 194 2.32 13.05 -7.54
CA LEU A 194 3.60 13.45 -6.95
C LEU A 194 4.62 13.97 -7.97
N ASN A 195 4.52 13.60 -9.25
CA ASN A 195 5.46 14.02 -10.29
C ASN A 195 5.09 15.34 -10.98
N ARG A 196 3.92 15.91 -10.67
CA ARG A 196 3.44 17.20 -11.23
C ARG A 196 4.46 18.35 -11.13
N PRO A 197 5.22 18.53 -10.03
CA PRO A 197 6.20 19.62 -9.91
C PRO A 197 7.30 19.61 -10.98
N PHE A 198 7.52 18.47 -11.63
CA PHE A 198 8.56 18.29 -12.65
C PHE A 198 8.06 18.47 -14.08
N GLY A 199 6.77 18.77 -14.28
CA GLY A 199 6.23 19.14 -15.59
C GLY A 199 6.22 18.02 -16.65
N GLY A 200 6.41 16.76 -16.25
CA GLY A 200 6.41 15.61 -17.17
C GLY A 200 7.72 15.41 -17.94
N GLU A 201 8.77 16.19 -17.66
CA GLU A 201 10.04 16.13 -18.38
C GLU A 201 11.17 15.58 -17.49
N SER A 202 12.09 14.83 -18.11
CA SER A 202 13.35 14.48 -17.46
C SER A 202 14.16 15.73 -17.12
N PHE A 203 14.87 15.72 -15.99
CA PHE A 203 15.68 16.85 -15.56
C PHE A 203 17.03 16.39 -15.01
N THR A 204 18.04 17.27 -15.10
CA THR A 204 19.34 17.00 -14.49
C THR A 204 19.31 17.39 -13.01
N HIS A 205 19.86 16.53 -12.16
CA HIS A 205 20.05 16.80 -10.73
C HIS A 205 21.47 16.45 -10.30
N VAL A 206 21.95 17.11 -9.26
CA VAL A 206 23.27 16.86 -8.65
C VAL A 206 23.08 16.50 -7.19
N GLY A 207 23.63 15.37 -6.76
CA GLY A 207 23.52 14.92 -5.38
C GLY A 207 24.09 13.52 -5.15
N GLU A 208 23.71 12.91 -4.02
CA GLU A 208 24.04 11.53 -3.69
C GLU A 208 22.82 10.63 -3.94
N PHE A 209 22.95 9.64 -4.82
CA PHE A 209 21.84 8.77 -5.21
C PHE A 209 22.11 7.33 -4.81
N PHE A 210 21.31 6.83 -3.86
CA PHE A 210 21.39 5.45 -3.42
C PHE A 210 20.83 4.49 -4.47
N ARG A 211 21.63 3.47 -4.77
CA ARG A 211 21.31 2.36 -5.67
C ARG A 211 20.92 1.17 -4.82
N VAL A 212 19.63 1.08 -4.55
CA VAL A 212 19.07 0.11 -3.60
C VAL A 212 19.10 -1.32 -4.13
N GLY A 213 19.30 -2.26 -3.22
CA GLY A 213 19.18 -3.69 -3.45
C GLY A 213 17.84 -4.25 -2.95
N ASP A 214 17.79 -5.56 -2.83
CA ASP A 214 16.63 -6.29 -2.29
C ASP A 214 16.13 -5.67 -0.96
N PRO A 215 14.81 -5.56 -0.75
CA PRO A 215 13.73 -6.09 -1.56
C PRO A 215 13.23 -5.09 -2.62
N TYR A 216 14.04 -4.18 -3.13
CA TYR A 216 13.61 -3.34 -4.26
C TYR A 216 13.27 -4.19 -5.51
N SER A 217 12.08 -3.95 -6.08
CA SER A 217 11.66 -4.45 -7.39
C SER A 217 10.47 -3.62 -7.89
N ARG A 218 10.42 -3.36 -9.19
CA ARG A 218 9.25 -2.77 -9.88
C ARG A 218 7.99 -3.65 -9.81
N ASP A 219 8.11 -4.92 -9.39
CA ASP A 219 6.98 -5.79 -9.09
C ASP A 219 6.35 -5.53 -7.71
N ARG A 220 7.03 -4.76 -6.85
CA ARG A 220 6.57 -4.43 -5.49
C ARG A 220 6.32 -2.95 -5.25
N VAL A 221 6.98 -2.07 -6.00
CA VAL A 221 6.86 -0.61 -5.83
C VAL A 221 6.43 0.10 -7.10
N ARG A 222 5.75 1.23 -6.95
CA ARG A 222 5.42 2.18 -8.01
C ARG A 222 6.55 3.20 -8.12
N VAL A 223 7.49 2.96 -9.03
CA VAL A 223 8.61 3.87 -9.29
C VAL A 223 8.09 5.17 -9.91
N LEU A 224 8.49 6.28 -9.31
CA LEU A 224 8.16 7.64 -9.75
C LEU A 224 9.30 8.28 -10.52
N LEU A 225 10.53 8.08 -10.03
CA LEU A 225 11.75 8.65 -10.56
C LEU A 225 12.83 7.56 -10.63
N SER A 226 13.62 7.53 -11.71
CA SER A 226 14.80 6.68 -11.83
C SER A 226 15.98 7.42 -12.47
N ILE A 227 17.18 6.88 -12.35
CA ILE A 227 18.31 7.32 -13.16
C ILE A 227 18.03 6.96 -14.62
N ASP A 228 18.22 7.92 -15.53
CA ASP A 228 18.26 7.65 -16.97
C ASP A 228 19.70 7.30 -17.35
N ASN A 229 20.04 6.00 -17.31
CA ASN A 229 21.41 5.54 -17.56
C ASN A 229 21.89 5.87 -18.99
N ALA A 230 20.98 5.93 -19.96
CA ALA A 230 21.34 6.23 -21.35
C ALA A 230 21.72 7.70 -21.56
N ARG A 231 21.10 8.60 -20.78
CA ARG A 231 21.36 10.05 -20.84
C ARG A 231 22.34 10.53 -19.78
N SER A 232 22.65 9.71 -18.78
CA SER A 232 23.64 10.00 -17.75
C SER A 232 25.00 9.46 -18.18
N GLU A 233 26.04 10.29 -18.15
CA GLU A 233 27.42 9.87 -18.46
C GLU A 233 28.03 9.10 -17.26
N LEU A 234 27.51 7.89 -17.01
CA LEU A 234 27.88 7.08 -15.85
C LEU A 234 29.14 6.24 -16.11
N PRO A 235 30.05 6.10 -15.13
CA PRO A 235 31.19 5.19 -15.23
C PRO A 235 30.72 3.73 -15.08
N ALA A 236 31.52 2.78 -15.56
CA ALA A 236 31.22 1.34 -15.46
C ALA A 236 30.88 0.87 -14.03
N ALA A 237 31.53 1.44 -13.01
CA ALA A 237 31.29 1.13 -11.59
C ALA A 237 29.91 1.56 -11.07
N ALA A 238 29.19 2.44 -11.80
CA ALA A 238 27.83 2.83 -11.44
C ALA A 238 26.80 1.73 -11.72
N HIS A 239 27.13 0.77 -12.59
CA HIS A 239 26.26 -0.34 -12.96
C HIS A 239 26.33 -1.47 -11.92
N MET A 240 25.63 -1.28 -10.80
CA MET A 240 25.69 -2.17 -9.63
C MET A 240 24.58 -3.22 -9.59
N ARG A 241 23.58 -3.13 -10.47
CA ARG A 241 22.48 -4.10 -10.56
C ARG A 241 22.49 -4.81 -11.90
N ALA A 242 22.08 -6.08 -11.89
CA ALA A 242 22.02 -6.90 -13.11
C ALA A 242 20.91 -6.45 -14.09
N ASP A 243 19.85 -5.84 -13.58
CA ASP A 243 18.74 -5.28 -14.37
C ASP A 243 18.98 -3.83 -14.82
N ASP A 244 20.09 -3.24 -14.40
CA ASP A 244 20.46 -1.85 -14.64
C ASP A 244 19.36 -0.82 -14.25
N ASP A 245 18.53 -1.15 -13.24
CA ASP A 245 17.41 -0.32 -12.83
C ASP A 245 17.64 0.37 -11.48
N TYR A 246 17.71 1.71 -11.47
CA TYR A 246 18.02 2.50 -10.26
C TYR A 246 16.90 3.50 -9.97
N ALA A 247 15.88 3.07 -9.23
CA ALA A 247 14.85 3.98 -8.75
C ALA A 247 15.38 4.95 -7.69
N LEU A 248 14.92 6.19 -7.79
CA LEU A 248 15.26 7.31 -6.94
C LEU A 248 14.09 7.70 -6.03
N ALA A 249 12.85 7.47 -6.47
CA ALA A 249 11.67 7.66 -5.65
C ALA A 249 10.56 6.69 -6.05
N TRP A 250 9.77 6.23 -5.06
CA TRP A 250 8.64 5.35 -5.29
C TRP A 250 7.54 5.51 -4.25
N THR A 251 6.33 5.09 -4.61
CA THR A 251 5.23 4.82 -3.68
C THR A 251 4.99 3.32 -3.55
N ARG A 252 4.44 2.88 -2.42
CA ARG A 252 3.87 1.54 -2.26
C ARG A 252 2.82 1.53 -1.17
N SER A 253 1.99 0.48 -1.17
CA SER A 253 1.17 0.13 -0.02
C SER A 253 1.88 -0.94 0.82
N TYR A 254 1.68 -0.90 2.14
CA TYR A 254 2.10 -1.96 3.06
C TYR A 254 1.04 -2.12 4.15
N GLY A 255 0.30 -3.24 4.11
CA GLY A 255 -1.04 -3.27 4.71
C GLY A 255 -1.91 -2.17 4.11
N ARG A 256 -2.58 -1.38 4.96
CA ARG A 256 -3.34 -0.18 4.55
C ARG A 256 -2.49 1.09 4.43
N GLY A 257 -1.25 1.06 4.93
CA GLY A 257 -0.38 2.23 5.01
C GLY A 257 0.15 2.64 3.64
N ARG A 258 0.24 3.95 3.45
CA ARG A 258 0.86 4.57 2.27
C ARG A 258 2.31 4.88 2.57
N VAL A 259 3.21 4.33 1.76
CA VAL A 259 4.66 4.50 1.93
C VAL A 259 5.24 5.24 0.74
N VAL A 260 6.10 6.22 1.03
CA VAL A 260 6.92 6.91 0.03
C VAL A 260 8.38 6.83 0.44
N TYR A 261 9.26 6.58 -0.51
CA TYR A 261 10.69 6.79 -0.35
C TYR A 261 11.21 7.70 -1.45
N CYS A 262 12.17 8.58 -1.10
CA CYS A 262 12.89 9.39 -2.06
C CYS A 262 14.37 9.51 -1.63
N THR A 263 15.29 9.24 -2.54
CA THR A 263 16.74 9.32 -2.29
C THR A 263 17.31 10.73 -2.36
N ILE A 264 16.62 11.66 -3.04
CA ILE A 264 16.98 13.09 -3.03
C ILE A 264 16.82 13.59 -1.58
N GLY A 265 17.63 14.53 -1.11
CA GLY A 265 17.59 14.99 0.28
C GLY A 265 18.88 14.73 1.09
N HIS A 266 19.94 14.25 0.45
CA HIS A 266 21.29 14.20 1.03
C HIS A 266 21.83 15.61 1.32
N SER A 267 21.62 16.54 0.39
CA SER A 267 22.25 17.86 0.42
C SER A 267 21.30 18.93 0.99
N PRO A 268 21.82 19.91 1.76
CA PRO A 268 21.07 21.13 2.08
C PRO A 268 20.45 21.82 0.85
N GLN A 269 21.10 21.76 -0.30
CA GLN A 269 20.60 22.40 -1.53
C GLN A 269 19.28 21.78 -2.03
N ASP A 270 19.01 20.50 -1.74
CA ASP A 270 17.76 19.84 -2.13
C ASP A 270 16.54 20.54 -1.49
N PHE A 271 16.71 21.08 -0.28
CA PHE A 271 15.67 21.79 0.48
C PHE A 271 15.62 23.29 0.17
N LEU A 272 16.34 23.74 -0.86
CA LEU A 272 16.27 25.08 -1.44
C LEU A 272 15.69 25.07 -2.87
N ASP A 273 15.44 23.90 -3.47
CA ASP A 273 14.77 23.77 -4.76
C ASP A 273 13.24 23.68 -4.54
N THR A 274 12.51 24.67 -5.05
CA THR A 274 11.04 24.74 -4.94
C THR A 274 10.35 23.51 -5.51
N ARG A 275 10.83 22.91 -6.61
CA ARG A 275 10.21 21.71 -7.21
C ARG A 275 10.37 20.49 -6.32
N ILE A 276 11.52 20.36 -5.64
CA ILE A 276 11.76 19.29 -4.66
C ILE A 276 10.88 19.48 -3.43
N LEU A 277 10.74 20.71 -2.94
CA LEU A 277 9.83 21.01 -1.82
C LEU A 277 8.34 20.79 -2.18
N GLU A 278 7.94 21.11 -3.40
CA GLU A 278 6.60 20.79 -3.92
C GLU A 278 6.37 19.27 -4.00
N PHE A 279 7.37 18.50 -4.46
CA PHE A 279 7.33 17.04 -4.44
C PHE A 279 7.14 16.51 -3.01
N TYR A 280 7.92 17.01 -2.04
CA TYR A 280 7.79 16.58 -0.65
C TYR A 280 6.48 17.00 0.01
N LEU A 281 5.93 18.17 -0.33
CA LEU A 281 4.60 18.55 0.14
C LEU A 281 3.55 17.56 -0.34
N GLY A 282 3.60 17.22 -1.64
CA GLY A 282 2.74 16.17 -2.20
C GLY A 282 2.95 14.83 -1.50
N ALA A 283 4.20 14.41 -1.31
CA ALA A 283 4.53 13.13 -0.67
C ALA A 283 4.02 13.06 0.77
N ILE A 284 4.18 14.14 1.54
CA ILE A 284 3.66 14.24 2.91
C ILE A 284 2.13 14.18 2.89
N GLN A 285 1.45 14.96 2.05
CA GLN A 285 -0.02 14.88 1.95
C GLN A 285 -0.52 13.52 1.45
N PHE A 286 0.27 12.82 0.64
CA PHE A 286 -0.04 11.48 0.18
C PHE A 286 0.00 10.47 1.32
N VAL A 287 1.08 10.46 2.13
CA VAL A 287 1.19 9.55 3.29
C VAL A 287 0.23 9.92 4.42
N LEU A 288 -0.15 11.20 4.55
CA LEU A 288 -1.20 11.66 5.47
C LEU A 288 -2.62 11.28 5.02
N GLY A 289 -2.80 10.85 3.76
CA GLY A 289 -4.11 10.44 3.24
C GLY A 289 -4.95 11.55 2.59
N ASP A 290 -4.40 12.76 2.41
CA ASP A 290 -5.13 13.91 1.85
C ASP A 290 -4.99 14.03 0.34
N LEU A 291 -3.81 13.71 -0.20
CA LEU A 291 -3.58 13.58 -1.63
C LEU A 291 -3.73 12.11 -2.04
N ASP A 292 -4.67 11.82 -2.94
CA ASP A 292 -4.79 10.48 -3.51
C ASP A 292 -3.69 10.22 -4.55
N GLY A 293 -3.38 8.94 -4.76
CA GLY A 293 -2.43 8.48 -5.77
C GLY A 293 -2.35 6.95 -5.79
N PRO A 294 -2.07 6.33 -6.94
CA PRO A 294 -1.94 4.88 -7.02
C PRO A 294 -0.64 4.38 -6.39
N THR A 295 -0.67 3.16 -5.88
CA THR A 295 0.52 2.43 -5.41
C THR A 295 0.76 1.13 -6.18
N THR A 296 0.02 0.90 -7.26
CA THR A 296 0.14 -0.30 -8.08
C THR A 296 1.57 -0.42 -8.60
N PRO A 297 2.26 -1.56 -8.41
CA PRO A 297 3.66 -1.70 -8.81
C PRO A 297 3.87 -1.41 -10.29
N SER A 298 5.01 -0.80 -10.64
CA SER A 298 5.28 -0.33 -12.01
C SER A 298 5.21 -1.43 -13.07
N ASN A 299 5.64 -2.65 -12.76
CA ASN A 299 5.56 -3.78 -13.69
C ASN A 299 4.15 -4.36 -13.87
N ARG A 300 3.17 -3.89 -13.09
CA ARG A 300 1.75 -4.28 -13.21
C ARG A 300 0.94 -3.30 -14.05
N LEU A 301 1.57 -2.25 -14.58
CA LEU A 301 0.85 -1.21 -15.31
C LEU A 301 0.54 -1.64 -16.74
N THR A 302 -0.75 -1.71 -17.02
CA THR A 302 -1.34 -1.86 -18.34
C THR A 302 -2.33 -0.70 -18.57
N PRO A 303 -2.76 -0.43 -19.82
CA PRO A 303 -3.83 0.54 -20.07
C PRO A 303 -5.10 0.25 -19.25
N ALA A 304 -5.45 -1.03 -19.06
CA ALA A 304 -6.59 -1.43 -18.25
C ALA A 304 -6.38 -1.09 -16.76
N VAL A 305 -5.19 -1.38 -16.20
CA VAL A 305 -4.87 -0.98 -14.82
C VAL A 305 -4.91 0.54 -14.64
N ARG A 306 -4.45 1.32 -15.61
CA ARG A 306 -4.58 2.79 -15.58
C ARG A 306 -6.04 3.24 -15.58
N ALA A 307 -6.90 2.59 -16.37
CA ALA A 307 -8.34 2.85 -16.35
C ALA A 307 -8.96 2.52 -14.98
N GLN A 308 -8.55 1.41 -14.34
CA GLN A 308 -8.95 1.08 -12.96
C GLN A 308 -8.54 2.17 -11.96
N GLU A 309 -7.28 2.64 -12.04
CA GLU A 309 -6.76 3.72 -11.17
C GLU A 309 -7.58 5.01 -11.33
N GLN A 310 -7.99 5.36 -12.55
CA GLN A 310 -8.81 6.55 -12.83
C GLN A 310 -10.24 6.43 -12.27
N LEU A 311 -10.85 5.25 -12.40
CA LEU A 311 -12.17 4.96 -11.83
C LEU A 311 -12.12 4.78 -10.30
N GLY A 312 -10.93 4.53 -9.74
CA GLY A 312 -10.75 4.19 -8.34
C GLY A 312 -11.27 2.78 -8.01
N TRP A 313 -11.19 1.87 -8.99
CA TRP A 313 -11.66 0.48 -8.86
C TRP A 313 -10.49 -0.49 -8.73
N ARG A 314 -10.76 -1.66 -8.14
CA ARG A 314 -9.81 -2.76 -8.01
C ARG A 314 -10.51 -4.04 -8.43
N LEU A 315 -9.97 -4.77 -9.41
CA LEU A 315 -10.42 -6.13 -9.74
C LEU A 315 -9.63 -7.15 -8.92
N GLY A 316 -10.33 -8.00 -8.19
CA GLY A 316 -9.72 -9.09 -7.44
C GLY A 316 -10.45 -10.42 -7.62
N VAL A 317 -9.85 -11.51 -7.14
CA VAL A 317 -10.44 -12.85 -7.16
C VAL A 317 -11.05 -13.15 -5.80
N ALA A 318 -12.35 -13.48 -5.74
CA ALA A 318 -12.94 -14.08 -4.55
C ALA A 318 -12.45 -15.51 -4.41
N MET A 319 -11.81 -15.80 -3.27
CA MET A 319 -11.18 -17.10 -3.03
C MET A 319 -12.16 -18.27 -3.01
N TRP A 320 -13.47 -18.02 -2.91
CA TRP A 320 -14.47 -19.08 -3.08
C TRP A 320 -14.39 -19.74 -4.47
N GLY A 321 -14.16 -18.96 -5.54
CA GLY A 321 -13.93 -19.50 -6.89
C GLY A 321 -12.69 -20.40 -7.00
N LEU A 322 -11.79 -20.36 -6.01
CA LEU A 322 -10.58 -21.17 -5.91
C LEU A 322 -10.52 -21.96 -4.59
N HIS A 323 -11.67 -22.20 -3.94
CA HIS A 323 -11.72 -22.85 -2.61
C HIS A 323 -11.13 -24.27 -2.56
N PRO A 324 -11.05 -25.07 -3.65
CA PRO A 324 -10.37 -26.36 -3.62
C PRO A 324 -8.85 -26.25 -3.36
N PHE A 325 -8.28 -25.07 -3.62
CA PHE A 325 -6.87 -24.77 -3.40
C PHE A 325 -6.67 -24.10 -2.04
N THR A 326 -5.45 -24.20 -1.51
CA THR A 326 -5.05 -23.40 -0.34
C THR A 326 -4.97 -21.92 -0.69
N LEU A 327 -5.01 -21.05 0.32
CA LEU A 327 -4.92 -19.60 0.13
C LEU A 327 -3.68 -19.20 -0.69
N LEU A 328 -2.51 -19.76 -0.36
CA LEU A 328 -1.27 -19.39 -1.05
C LEU A 328 -1.21 -19.91 -2.49
N GLU A 329 -1.82 -21.06 -2.78
CA GLU A 329 -2.02 -21.52 -4.16
C GLU A 329 -3.00 -20.62 -4.92
N GLY A 330 -4.06 -20.16 -4.26
CA GLY A 330 -5.01 -19.17 -4.81
C GLY A 330 -4.36 -17.82 -5.10
N VAL A 331 -3.47 -17.34 -4.23
CA VAL A 331 -2.66 -16.13 -4.44
C VAL A 331 -1.78 -16.28 -5.69
N GLU A 332 -1.12 -17.43 -5.85
CA GLU A 332 -0.28 -17.70 -7.02
C GLU A 332 -1.12 -17.80 -8.31
N LYS A 333 -2.29 -18.44 -8.27
CA LYS A 333 -3.23 -18.45 -9.40
C LYS A 333 -3.72 -17.05 -9.75
N THR A 334 -4.03 -16.21 -8.76
CA THR A 334 -4.40 -14.81 -8.97
C THR A 334 -3.27 -14.05 -9.68
N ARG A 335 -2.02 -14.30 -9.27
CA ARG A 335 -0.84 -13.73 -9.93
C ARG A 335 -0.72 -14.19 -11.38
N GLN A 336 -1.02 -15.46 -11.67
CA GLN A 336 -1.02 -16.03 -13.03
C GLN A 336 -2.11 -15.43 -13.93
N LEU A 337 -3.26 -15.03 -13.37
CA LEU A 337 -4.30 -14.27 -14.04
C LEU A 337 -3.92 -12.80 -14.30
N GLY A 338 -2.75 -12.36 -13.83
CA GLY A 338 -2.27 -10.99 -13.99
C GLY A 338 -2.86 -10.00 -12.98
N LEU A 339 -3.61 -10.46 -11.99
CA LEU A 339 -4.27 -9.62 -10.99
C LEU A 339 -3.39 -9.40 -9.74
N SER A 340 -3.70 -8.33 -9.00
CA SER A 340 -2.97 -7.90 -7.80
C SER A 340 -3.81 -7.95 -6.53
N TYR A 341 -5.06 -8.40 -6.61
CA TYR A 341 -5.99 -8.35 -5.49
C TYR A 341 -6.77 -9.64 -5.33
N VAL A 342 -7.06 -9.98 -4.07
CA VAL A 342 -7.89 -11.14 -3.69
C VAL A 342 -8.89 -10.75 -2.62
N CYS A 343 -10.06 -11.40 -2.61
CA CYS A 343 -10.93 -11.45 -1.45
C CYS A 343 -10.69 -12.78 -0.72
N GLY A 344 -10.08 -12.69 0.47
CA GLY A 344 -9.77 -13.86 1.30
C GLY A 344 -11.01 -14.59 1.79
N LEU A 345 -10.84 -15.82 2.26
CA LEU A 345 -11.92 -16.65 2.77
C LEU A 345 -11.52 -17.25 4.12
N SER A 346 -12.23 -16.89 5.20
CA SER A 346 -11.76 -17.17 6.56
C SER A 346 -11.65 -18.64 6.91
N PHE A 347 -12.31 -19.52 6.16
CA PHE A 347 -12.32 -20.95 6.37
C PHE A 347 -11.49 -21.73 5.33
N GLN A 348 -10.77 -21.03 4.45
CA GLN A 348 -9.81 -21.63 3.54
C GLN A 348 -8.52 -21.99 4.28
N LYS A 349 -7.91 -23.13 3.93
CA LYS A 349 -6.61 -23.53 4.46
C LYS A 349 -5.52 -22.62 3.93
N VAL A 350 -4.59 -22.18 4.79
CA VAL A 350 -3.52 -21.26 4.38
C VAL A 350 -2.56 -21.92 3.40
N SER A 351 -1.96 -23.05 3.79
CA SER A 351 -1.03 -23.83 2.97
C SER A 351 -0.79 -25.22 3.57
N ALA A 352 0.06 -26.03 2.93
CA ALA A 352 0.53 -27.29 3.52
C ALA A 352 1.35 -27.06 4.81
N ASP A 353 2.15 -26.00 4.86
CA ASP A 353 3.00 -25.66 6.02
C ASP A 353 2.19 -25.00 7.16
N ILE A 354 1.10 -24.33 6.82
CA ILE A 354 0.15 -23.72 7.76
C ILE A 354 -1.23 -24.35 7.51
N PRO A 355 -1.51 -25.57 8.03
CA PRO A 355 -2.75 -26.31 7.75
C PRO A 355 -3.98 -25.77 8.53
N GLN A 356 -3.88 -24.56 9.07
CA GLN A 356 -4.95 -23.86 9.76
C GLN A 356 -5.81 -23.07 8.76
N ASN A 357 -7.01 -22.70 9.21
CA ASN A 357 -7.86 -21.81 8.44
C ASN A 357 -7.28 -20.38 8.48
N PHE A 358 -7.59 -19.58 7.46
CA PHE A 358 -7.19 -18.18 7.41
C PHE A 358 -8.07 -17.29 8.29
N ASP A 359 -7.96 -17.43 9.62
CA ASP A 359 -8.79 -16.69 10.58
C ASP A 359 -7.98 -16.10 11.75
N CYS A 360 -8.69 -15.48 12.70
CA CYS A 360 -8.08 -14.84 13.87
C CYS A 360 -7.44 -15.80 14.89
N SER A 361 -7.36 -17.10 14.61
CA SER A 361 -6.63 -18.08 15.44
C SER A 361 -5.15 -18.21 15.07
N LEU A 362 -4.74 -17.70 13.90
CA LEU A 362 -3.35 -17.67 13.46
C LEU A 362 -2.46 -16.82 14.38
N THR A 363 -1.20 -17.25 14.55
CA THR A 363 -0.21 -16.50 15.32
C THR A 363 0.36 -15.32 14.54
N ASP A 364 0.95 -14.34 15.23
CA ASP A 364 1.57 -13.17 14.58
C ASP A 364 2.72 -13.56 13.63
N GLU A 365 3.45 -14.63 13.93
CA GLU A 365 4.49 -15.18 13.05
C GLU A 365 3.88 -15.74 11.77
N GLN A 366 2.78 -16.50 11.87
CA GLN A 366 2.07 -17.04 10.71
C GLN A 366 1.48 -15.93 9.86
N LEU A 367 0.84 -14.92 10.47
CA LEU A 367 0.32 -13.76 9.75
C LEU A 367 1.44 -13.01 9.01
N THR A 368 2.60 -12.85 9.66
CA THR A 368 3.79 -12.24 9.03
C THR A 368 4.26 -13.04 7.83
N GLN A 369 4.37 -14.38 7.96
CA GLN A 369 4.75 -15.25 6.85
C GLN A 369 3.78 -15.11 5.67
N ILE A 370 2.47 -15.12 5.92
CA ILE A 370 1.44 -14.95 4.89
C ILE A 370 1.60 -13.59 4.19
N ARG A 371 1.72 -12.49 4.95
CA ARG A 371 1.92 -11.15 4.38
C ARG A 371 3.15 -11.07 3.49
N LEU A 372 4.28 -11.64 3.92
CA LEU A 372 5.51 -11.62 3.14
C LEU A 372 5.42 -12.47 1.86
N GLN A 373 4.71 -13.60 1.90
CA GLN A 373 4.48 -14.41 0.71
C GLN A 373 3.54 -13.71 -0.29
N MET A 374 2.51 -13.02 0.21
CA MET A 374 1.63 -12.17 -0.60
C MET A 374 2.38 -10.98 -1.22
N ASP A 375 3.22 -10.29 -0.43
CA ASP A 375 4.09 -9.21 -0.91
C ASP A 375 5.04 -9.68 -2.01
N ALA A 376 5.65 -10.86 -1.83
CA ALA A 376 6.52 -11.47 -2.84
C ALA A 376 5.77 -11.81 -4.14
N ALA A 377 4.49 -12.18 -4.05
CA ALA A 377 3.62 -12.41 -5.21
C ALA A 377 3.11 -11.11 -5.87
N GLY A 378 3.26 -9.95 -5.20
CA GLY A 378 2.67 -8.68 -5.63
C GLY A 378 1.15 -8.68 -5.56
N VAL A 379 0.59 -9.39 -4.57
CA VAL A 379 -0.86 -9.55 -4.35
C VAL A 379 -1.25 -8.99 -2.98
N GLN A 380 -2.37 -8.28 -2.91
CA GLN A 380 -2.93 -7.70 -1.69
C GLN A 380 -4.32 -8.25 -1.39
N MET A 381 -4.75 -8.18 -0.13
CA MET A 381 -6.07 -8.63 0.32
C MET A 381 -6.80 -7.52 1.07
N PRO A 382 -7.38 -6.53 0.36
CA PRO A 382 -8.15 -5.48 1.00
C PRO A 382 -9.54 -5.98 1.45
N VAL A 383 -10.02 -7.11 0.92
CA VAL A 383 -11.32 -7.69 1.25
C VAL A 383 -11.17 -9.12 1.77
N CYS A 384 -11.99 -9.51 2.75
CA CYS A 384 -12.04 -10.89 3.23
C CYS A 384 -13.47 -11.28 3.62
N PHE A 385 -13.95 -12.38 3.07
CA PHE A 385 -15.17 -13.04 3.53
C PHE A 385 -14.90 -13.77 4.84
N TYR A 386 -15.53 -13.29 5.91
CA TYR A 386 -15.41 -13.82 7.26
C TYR A 386 -16.73 -14.48 7.67
N ALA A 387 -16.76 -15.82 7.66
CA ALA A 387 -18.00 -16.59 7.76
C ALA A 387 -18.86 -16.26 8.99
N THR A 388 -18.22 -16.02 10.15
CA THR A 388 -18.95 -15.58 11.34
C THR A 388 -18.09 -14.61 12.13
N ILE A 389 -18.52 -13.35 12.17
CA ILE A 389 -18.00 -12.38 13.13
C ILE A 389 -18.77 -12.59 14.43
N PRO A 390 -18.10 -12.95 15.55
CA PRO A 390 -18.80 -13.15 16.83
C PRO A 390 -19.52 -11.88 17.27
N GLY A 391 -20.75 -12.03 17.77
CA GLY A 391 -21.58 -10.91 18.25
C GLY A 391 -21.22 -10.40 19.65
N ASP A 392 -20.22 -10.98 20.31
CA ASP A 392 -19.68 -10.50 21.58
C ASP A 392 -18.45 -9.60 21.36
N GLU A 393 -18.24 -8.65 22.28
CA GLU A 393 -17.17 -7.63 22.18
C GLU A 393 -15.77 -8.26 22.03
N ALA A 394 -15.47 -9.32 22.79
CA ALA A 394 -14.15 -9.92 22.79
C ALA A 394 -13.88 -10.71 21.50
N GLY A 395 -14.86 -11.46 21.02
CA GLY A 395 -14.78 -12.20 19.76
C GLY A 395 -14.70 -11.27 18.55
N CYS A 396 -15.55 -10.24 18.49
CA CYS A 396 -15.55 -9.25 17.41
C CYS A 396 -14.18 -8.56 17.31
N ARG A 397 -13.63 -8.08 18.43
CA ARG A 397 -12.30 -7.43 18.45
C ARG A 397 -11.17 -8.32 17.95
N LYS A 398 -11.20 -9.62 18.23
CA LYS A 398 -10.19 -10.55 17.69
C LYS A 398 -10.21 -10.60 16.17
N VAL A 399 -11.39 -10.60 15.56
CA VAL A 399 -11.55 -10.60 14.10
C VAL A 399 -11.03 -9.29 13.50
N PHE A 400 -11.41 -8.15 14.09
CA PHE A 400 -10.97 -6.84 13.60
C PHE A 400 -9.48 -6.60 13.79
N GLU A 401 -8.90 -7.10 14.88
CA GLU A 401 -7.45 -7.08 15.11
C GLU A 401 -6.69 -7.94 14.10
N PHE A 402 -7.22 -9.12 13.76
CA PHE A 402 -6.71 -9.93 12.65
C PHE A 402 -6.78 -9.16 11.32
N GLY A 403 -7.91 -8.51 11.04
CA GLY A 403 -8.09 -7.68 9.84
C GLY A 403 -7.06 -6.56 9.74
N ARG A 404 -6.86 -5.83 10.84
CA ARG A 404 -5.86 -4.78 10.95
C ARG A 404 -4.44 -5.31 10.69
N LYS A 405 -4.08 -6.45 11.29
CA LYS A 405 -2.78 -7.10 11.09
C LYS A 405 -2.56 -7.55 9.65
N MET A 406 -3.61 -7.94 8.93
CA MET A 406 -3.51 -8.36 7.53
C MET A 406 -3.66 -7.21 6.53
N GLY A 407 -4.01 -6.00 6.98
CA GLY A 407 -4.27 -4.85 6.12
C GLY A 407 -5.63 -4.92 5.39
N ILE A 408 -6.60 -5.64 5.97
CA ILE A 408 -7.96 -5.74 5.43
C ILE A 408 -8.67 -4.40 5.61
N GLU A 409 -9.32 -3.93 4.55
CA GLU A 409 -10.14 -2.71 4.52
C GLU A 409 -11.64 -3.02 4.70
N THR A 410 -12.09 -4.19 4.27
CA THR A 410 -13.50 -4.59 4.29
C THR A 410 -13.65 -6.07 4.63
N PHE A 411 -14.47 -6.37 5.63
CA PHE A 411 -14.99 -7.71 5.83
C PHE A 411 -16.31 -7.88 5.08
N ILE A 412 -16.46 -9.03 4.41
CA ILE A 412 -17.75 -9.51 3.93
C ILE A 412 -18.27 -10.51 4.96
N SER A 413 -19.52 -10.37 5.43
CA SER A 413 -20.14 -11.31 6.37
C SER A 413 -21.66 -11.19 6.36
N GLU A 414 -22.35 -12.10 7.03
CA GLU A 414 -23.81 -12.08 7.21
C GLU A 414 -24.17 -12.19 8.70
N PRO A 415 -23.83 -11.16 9.50
CA PRO A 415 -24.07 -11.21 10.93
C PRO A 415 -25.57 -11.15 11.22
N PRO A 416 -26.05 -11.78 12.29
CA PRO A 416 -27.43 -11.57 12.74
C PRO A 416 -27.62 -10.09 13.15
N PRO A 417 -28.79 -9.47 12.96
CA PRO A 417 -28.99 -8.03 13.18
C PRO A 417 -28.59 -7.53 14.57
N GLU A 418 -28.75 -8.35 15.61
CA GLU A 418 -28.37 -8.03 16.99
C GLU A 418 -26.86 -7.90 17.21
N ALA A 419 -26.02 -8.47 16.33
CA ALA A 419 -24.56 -8.35 16.43
C ALA A 419 -24.04 -7.03 15.83
N LEU A 420 -24.85 -6.34 15.02
CA LEU A 420 -24.43 -5.15 14.27
C LEU A 420 -23.99 -4.00 15.17
N ASP A 421 -24.54 -3.86 16.38
CA ASP A 421 -24.14 -2.80 17.32
C ASP A 421 -22.69 -2.95 17.81
N VAL A 422 -22.25 -4.19 18.04
CA VAL A 422 -20.86 -4.49 18.44
C VAL A 422 -19.94 -4.34 17.24
N ILE A 423 -20.37 -4.83 16.07
CA ILE A 423 -19.59 -4.77 14.83
C ILE A 423 -19.40 -3.31 14.39
N GLU A 424 -20.42 -2.46 14.50
CA GLU A 424 -20.34 -1.03 14.17
C GLU A 424 -19.27 -0.31 14.97
N ARG A 425 -19.21 -0.55 16.30
CA ARG A 425 -18.15 0.02 17.15
C ARG A 425 -16.76 -0.43 16.69
N CYS A 426 -16.60 -1.71 16.35
CA CYS A 426 -15.33 -2.23 15.84
C CYS A 426 -15.00 -1.65 14.45
N CYS A 427 -15.99 -1.48 13.57
CA CYS A 427 -15.81 -0.83 12.28
C CYS A 427 -15.26 0.59 12.43
N ASP A 428 -15.83 1.37 13.35
CA ASP A 428 -15.41 2.75 13.59
C ASP A 428 -14.02 2.82 14.26
N GLU A 429 -13.74 1.95 15.24
CA GLU A 429 -12.46 1.95 15.96
C GLU A 429 -11.27 1.48 15.10
N TYR A 430 -11.47 0.44 14.29
CA TYR A 430 -10.41 -0.15 13.47
C TYR A 430 -10.31 0.46 12.08
N ASP A 431 -11.26 1.35 11.71
CA ASP A 431 -11.40 1.88 10.35
C ASP A 431 -11.48 0.75 9.30
N ILE A 432 -12.30 -0.27 9.60
CA ILE A 432 -12.58 -1.42 8.73
C ILE A 432 -14.08 -1.45 8.43
N ARG A 433 -14.46 -1.66 7.18
CA ARG A 433 -15.87 -1.70 6.77
C ARG A 433 -16.46 -3.12 6.91
N LEU A 434 -17.77 -3.19 7.11
CA LEU A 434 -18.56 -4.41 6.96
C LEU A 434 -19.46 -4.28 5.74
N ALA A 435 -19.27 -5.18 4.77
CA ALA A 435 -20.17 -5.36 3.64
C ALA A 435 -21.04 -6.60 3.90
N ILE A 436 -22.34 -6.38 4.11
CA ILE A 436 -23.33 -7.43 4.37
C ILE A 436 -23.62 -8.15 3.06
N HIS A 437 -23.36 -9.44 3.03
CA HIS A 437 -23.55 -10.28 1.84
C HIS A 437 -24.99 -10.79 1.70
N ASN A 438 -25.37 -11.15 0.48
CA ASN A 438 -26.66 -11.75 0.18
C ASN A 438 -26.51 -13.13 -0.46
N HIS A 439 -27.07 -14.16 0.17
CA HIS A 439 -27.44 -15.41 -0.50
C HIS A 439 -28.93 -15.37 -0.90
N GLY A 440 -29.47 -16.52 -1.32
CA GLY A 440 -30.91 -16.67 -1.58
C GLY A 440 -31.77 -16.58 -0.30
N PRO A 441 -33.11 -16.45 -0.45
CA PRO A 441 -34.04 -16.17 0.66
C PRO A 441 -33.97 -17.13 1.85
N ASP A 442 -33.67 -18.41 1.61
CA ASP A 442 -33.57 -19.42 2.66
C ASP A 442 -32.29 -19.30 3.50
N GLN A 443 -31.20 -18.84 2.87
CA GLN A 443 -29.88 -18.72 3.50
C GLN A 443 -29.71 -17.36 4.17
N SER A 444 -30.20 -16.29 3.52
CA SER A 444 -30.10 -14.91 4.00
C SER A 444 -31.49 -14.27 4.14
N PRO A 445 -32.39 -14.77 5.01
CA PRO A 445 -33.77 -14.31 5.07
C PRO A 445 -33.92 -12.81 5.36
N VAL A 446 -32.92 -12.20 5.98
CA VAL A 446 -32.87 -10.75 6.25
C VAL A 446 -32.26 -9.97 5.08
N TYR A 447 -31.23 -10.51 4.40
CA TYR A 447 -30.34 -9.73 3.51
C TYR A 447 -30.45 -10.10 2.03
N TRP A 448 -31.22 -11.13 1.66
CA TRP A 448 -31.32 -11.63 0.28
C TRP A 448 -31.78 -10.56 -0.74
N ARG A 449 -32.45 -9.49 -0.27
CA ARG A 449 -32.90 -8.36 -1.08
C ARG A 449 -32.27 -7.03 -0.64
N PRO A 450 -32.03 -6.09 -1.57
CA PRO A 450 -31.45 -4.77 -1.29
C PRO A 450 -32.09 -4.02 -0.11
N GLU A 451 -33.42 -4.03 -0.01
CA GLU A 451 -34.16 -3.29 1.01
C GLU A 451 -33.88 -3.83 2.41
N GLY A 452 -33.68 -5.14 2.57
CA GLY A 452 -33.38 -5.75 3.86
C GLY A 452 -32.03 -5.28 4.41
N VAL A 453 -31.05 -5.07 3.53
CA VAL A 453 -29.76 -4.48 3.91
C VAL A 453 -29.91 -3.00 4.31
N LEU A 454 -30.72 -2.22 3.57
CA LEU A 454 -30.99 -0.82 3.91
C LEU A 454 -31.70 -0.67 5.26
N GLU A 455 -32.67 -1.54 5.55
CA GLU A 455 -33.41 -1.56 6.82
C GLU A 455 -32.45 -1.70 8.01
N VAL A 456 -31.51 -2.65 7.97
CA VAL A 456 -30.55 -2.84 9.07
C VAL A 456 -29.47 -1.76 9.12
N CYS A 457 -29.20 -1.09 8.01
CA CYS A 457 -28.25 0.03 7.93
C CYS A 457 -28.86 1.37 8.38
N GLN A 458 -30.17 1.44 8.63
CA GLN A 458 -30.83 2.70 9.00
C GLN A 458 -30.27 3.25 10.31
N GLY A 459 -29.79 4.50 10.28
CA GLY A 459 -29.20 5.17 11.45
C GLY A 459 -27.77 4.74 11.80
N ARG A 460 -27.18 3.78 11.06
CA ARG A 460 -25.81 3.31 11.27
C ARG A 460 -24.76 4.07 10.46
N SER A 461 -23.53 4.01 10.95
CA SER A 461 -22.29 4.41 10.27
C SER A 461 -22.27 3.95 8.82
N LYS A 462 -21.69 4.77 7.93
CA LYS A 462 -21.49 4.44 6.51
C LYS A 462 -20.44 3.35 6.29
N ARG A 463 -19.80 2.87 7.36
CA ARG A 463 -18.91 1.70 7.35
C ARG A 463 -19.64 0.37 7.27
N ILE A 464 -20.94 0.35 7.54
CA ILE A 464 -21.80 -0.82 7.34
C ILE A 464 -22.66 -0.58 6.10
N GLY A 465 -22.67 -1.57 5.21
CA GLY A 465 -23.34 -1.50 3.92
C GLY A 465 -23.45 -2.87 3.30
N ALA A 466 -23.50 -2.95 1.97
CA ALA A 466 -23.76 -4.16 1.21
C ALA A 466 -22.52 -4.67 0.47
N CYS A 467 -22.43 -5.99 0.38
CA CYS A 467 -21.73 -6.72 -0.67
C CYS A 467 -22.77 -7.36 -1.58
N PRO A 468 -23.21 -6.68 -2.66
CA PRO A 468 -24.07 -7.30 -3.65
C PRO A 468 -23.42 -8.53 -4.25
N ASP A 469 -24.08 -9.68 -4.12
CA ASP A 469 -23.84 -10.84 -4.97
C ASP A 469 -24.85 -10.83 -6.11
N THR A 470 -24.35 -10.57 -7.32
CA THR A 470 -25.20 -10.43 -8.51
C THR A 470 -25.82 -11.76 -8.92
N GLY A 471 -25.13 -12.88 -8.67
CA GLY A 471 -25.60 -14.21 -9.01
C GLY A 471 -26.79 -14.63 -8.15
N TYR A 472 -26.70 -14.47 -6.82
CA TYR A 472 -27.80 -14.76 -5.92
C TYR A 472 -29.02 -13.88 -6.16
N TRP A 473 -28.82 -12.61 -6.49
CA TRP A 473 -29.92 -11.74 -6.90
C TRP A 473 -30.63 -12.25 -8.14
N ILE A 474 -29.90 -12.58 -9.20
CA ILE A 474 -30.50 -13.09 -10.44
C ILE A 474 -31.27 -14.39 -10.18
N ARG A 475 -30.68 -15.32 -9.43
CA ARG A 475 -31.31 -16.59 -9.03
C ARG A 475 -32.57 -16.39 -8.18
N SER A 476 -32.65 -15.26 -7.48
CA SER A 476 -33.80 -14.86 -6.65
C SER A 476 -34.80 -13.94 -7.38
N GLY A 477 -34.61 -13.70 -8.68
CA GLY A 477 -35.49 -12.84 -9.48
C GLY A 477 -35.31 -11.33 -9.26
N ILE A 478 -34.19 -10.92 -8.67
CA ILE A 478 -33.80 -9.51 -8.48
C ILE A 478 -32.91 -9.09 -9.65
N ASP A 479 -33.20 -7.93 -10.24
CA ASP A 479 -32.32 -7.29 -11.22
C ASP A 479 -31.14 -6.62 -10.51
N PRO A 480 -29.89 -7.02 -10.78
CA PRO A 480 -28.72 -6.42 -10.14
C PRO A 480 -28.59 -4.91 -10.33
N ILE A 481 -28.97 -4.38 -11.50
CA ILE A 481 -28.86 -2.93 -11.77
C ILE A 481 -29.82 -2.15 -10.89
N GLU A 482 -31.05 -2.65 -10.72
CA GLU A 482 -32.03 -2.04 -9.83
C GLU A 482 -31.62 -2.19 -8.36
N GLY A 483 -31.05 -3.34 -7.98
CA GLY A 483 -30.48 -3.55 -6.66
C GLY A 483 -29.40 -2.53 -6.30
N LEU A 484 -28.49 -2.24 -7.25
CA LEU A 484 -27.48 -1.19 -7.07
C LEU A 484 -28.08 0.21 -6.92
N ARG A 485 -29.14 0.53 -7.68
CA ARG A 485 -29.84 1.82 -7.55
C ARG A 485 -30.49 1.99 -6.18
N ILE A 486 -31.10 0.93 -5.66
CA ILE A 486 -31.72 0.91 -4.34
C ILE A 486 -30.64 1.13 -3.27
N LEU A 487 -29.55 0.37 -3.32
CA LEU A 487 -28.47 0.47 -2.33
C LEU A 487 -27.70 1.79 -2.39
N GLY A 488 -27.44 2.30 -3.59
CA GLY A 488 -26.71 3.55 -3.81
C GLY A 488 -25.37 3.59 -3.07
N ASP A 489 -25.20 4.60 -2.21
CA ASP A 489 -23.97 4.83 -1.44
C ASP A 489 -23.72 3.81 -0.31
N ARG A 490 -24.59 2.81 -0.14
CA ARG A 490 -24.39 1.68 0.77
C ARG A 490 -23.64 0.51 0.13
N VAL A 491 -23.38 0.51 -1.17
CA VAL A 491 -22.52 -0.49 -1.81
C VAL A 491 -21.07 -0.28 -1.37
N ILE A 492 -20.49 -1.27 -0.69
CA ILE A 492 -19.11 -1.20 -0.16
C ILE A 492 -18.13 -2.02 -1.01
N THR A 493 -18.52 -3.22 -1.41
CA THR A 493 -17.76 -4.13 -2.29
C THR A 493 -18.76 -4.92 -3.12
N ILE A 494 -18.35 -5.72 -4.10
CA ILE A 494 -19.27 -6.48 -4.96
C ILE A 494 -18.69 -7.87 -5.23
N GLN A 495 -19.47 -8.93 -5.01
CA GLN A 495 -19.18 -10.27 -5.52
C GLN A 495 -19.94 -10.48 -6.83
N ALA A 496 -19.18 -10.53 -7.92
CA ALA A 496 -19.75 -10.35 -9.24
C ALA A 496 -19.78 -11.68 -10.00
N HIS A 497 -20.99 -12.07 -10.40
CA HIS A 497 -21.31 -13.24 -11.20
C HIS A 497 -22.05 -12.81 -12.47
N ASP A 498 -21.84 -13.59 -13.54
CA ASP A 498 -22.75 -13.63 -14.68
C ASP A 498 -23.26 -15.06 -14.82
N VAL A 499 -24.55 -15.22 -15.13
CA VAL A 499 -25.23 -16.52 -15.07
C VAL A 499 -25.95 -16.84 -16.37
N ASN A 500 -26.00 -18.12 -16.73
CA ASN A 500 -26.50 -18.58 -18.04
C ASN A 500 -28.00 -18.25 -18.29
N GLU A 501 -28.81 -18.23 -17.23
CA GLU A 501 -30.24 -17.94 -17.30
C GLU A 501 -30.76 -17.25 -16.02
N ARG A 502 -31.94 -16.62 -16.09
CA ARG A 502 -32.58 -16.01 -14.91
C ARG A 502 -33.49 -17.03 -14.21
N SER A 503 -32.89 -18.03 -13.57
CA SER A 503 -33.60 -19.09 -12.85
C SER A 503 -32.89 -19.45 -11.53
N PRO A 504 -33.59 -20.07 -10.56
CA PRO A 504 -32.94 -20.55 -9.33
C PRO A 504 -31.83 -21.57 -9.55
N GLY A 505 -31.84 -22.29 -10.69
CA GLY A 505 -30.86 -23.32 -11.04
C GLY A 505 -29.70 -22.83 -11.90
N ALA A 506 -29.60 -21.51 -12.14
CA ALA A 506 -28.59 -20.94 -13.01
C ALA A 506 -27.17 -21.17 -12.48
N HIS A 507 -26.23 -21.44 -13.38
CA HIS A 507 -24.82 -21.56 -13.07
C HIS A 507 -24.02 -20.42 -13.68
N ASP A 508 -22.81 -20.22 -13.19
CA ASP A 508 -21.95 -19.14 -13.67
C ASP A 508 -21.45 -19.41 -15.08
N VAL A 509 -21.31 -18.34 -15.85
CA VAL A 509 -20.72 -18.29 -17.19
C VAL A 509 -19.79 -17.08 -17.27
N PRO A 510 -18.85 -17.06 -18.23
CA PRO A 510 -17.95 -15.93 -18.39
C PRO A 510 -18.70 -14.59 -18.50
N TRP A 511 -18.20 -13.55 -17.83
CA TRP A 511 -18.86 -12.24 -17.80
C TRP A 511 -19.09 -11.68 -19.21
N GLY A 512 -20.30 -11.17 -19.43
CA GLY A 512 -20.73 -10.63 -20.73
C GLY A 512 -21.39 -11.67 -21.65
N THR A 513 -21.48 -12.92 -21.21
CA THR A 513 -22.13 -14.00 -21.97
C THR A 513 -23.46 -14.46 -21.37
N GLY A 514 -23.75 -14.03 -20.14
CA GLY A 514 -24.94 -14.44 -19.40
C GLY A 514 -26.03 -13.39 -19.36
N GLN A 515 -26.77 -13.38 -18.24
CA GLN A 515 -27.98 -12.58 -18.03
C GLN A 515 -27.81 -11.49 -16.97
N ALA A 516 -26.58 -11.20 -16.51
CA ALA A 516 -26.33 -10.15 -15.52
C ALA A 516 -26.29 -8.73 -16.08
N ASP A 517 -26.32 -8.57 -17.41
CA ASP A 517 -26.18 -7.26 -18.09
C ASP A 517 -24.94 -6.49 -17.60
N PHE A 518 -23.81 -7.21 -17.53
CA PHE A 518 -22.65 -6.81 -16.73
C PHE A 518 -22.00 -5.48 -17.16
N ALA A 519 -21.96 -5.18 -18.45
CA ALA A 519 -21.44 -3.90 -18.93
C ALA A 519 -22.33 -2.73 -18.46
N GLN A 520 -23.65 -2.90 -18.50
CA GLN A 520 -24.62 -1.91 -18.03
C GLN A 520 -24.56 -1.77 -16.51
N LEU A 521 -24.32 -2.86 -15.78
CA LEU A 521 -24.07 -2.84 -14.34
C LEU A 521 -22.85 -1.96 -14.01
N MET A 522 -21.73 -2.13 -14.72
CA MET A 522 -20.53 -1.30 -14.54
C MET A 522 -20.79 0.17 -14.90
N GLN A 523 -21.54 0.46 -15.98
CA GLN A 523 -21.96 1.82 -16.33
C GLN A 523 -22.80 2.45 -15.21
N GLU A 524 -23.69 1.69 -14.59
CA GLU A 524 -24.54 2.16 -13.50
C GLU A 524 -23.71 2.51 -12.25
N LEU A 525 -22.67 1.72 -11.92
CA LEU A 525 -21.74 2.06 -10.83
C LEU A 525 -21.05 3.40 -11.06
N VAL A 526 -20.58 3.67 -12.29
CA VAL A 526 -20.00 4.98 -12.65
C VAL A 526 -21.05 6.08 -12.51
N ARG A 527 -22.27 5.87 -13.02
CA ARG A 527 -23.38 6.83 -12.95
C ARG A 527 -23.75 7.19 -11.52
N LEU A 528 -23.73 6.21 -10.61
CA LEU A 528 -23.99 6.38 -9.18
C LEU A 528 -22.78 6.89 -8.40
N ASN A 529 -21.61 7.03 -9.05
CA ASN A 529 -20.32 7.37 -8.43
C ASN A 529 -19.96 6.41 -7.27
N ILE A 530 -20.26 5.12 -7.46
CA ILE A 530 -19.92 4.07 -6.51
C ILE A 530 -18.49 3.58 -6.80
N ARG A 531 -17.69 3.51 -5.75
CA ARG A 531 -16.29 3.03 -5.79
C ARG A 531 -16.17 1.88 -4.81
N PRO A 532 -16.42 0.64 -5.24
CA PRO A 532 -16.31 -0.49 -4.33
C PRO A 532 -14.85 -0.65 -3.87
N THR A 533 -14.63 -1.14 -2.64
CA THR A 533 -13.31 -1.51 -2.14
C THR A 533 -12.63 -2.47 -3.12
N GLN A 534 -13.40 -3.42 -3.65
CA GLN A 534 -12.99 -4.37 -4.67
C GLN A 534 -14.21 -4.81 -5.48
N PHE A 535 -13.96 -5.12 -6.75
CA PHE A 535 -14.88 -5.81 -7.63
C PHE A 535 -14.37 -7.25 -7.71
N ASP A 536 -15.07 -8.18 -7.06
CA ASP A 536 -14.61 -9.54 -6.84
C ASP A 536 -15.12 -10.49 -7.93
N LEU A 537 -14.19 -11.08 -8.66
CA LEU A 537 -14.43 -12.21 -9.56
C LEU A 537 -14.61 -13.47 -8.73
N GLU A 538 -15.86 -13.87 -8.56
CA GLU A 538 -16.22 -15.18 -8.03
C GLU A 538 -16.79 -16.02 -9.16
N TYR A 539 -16.03 -17.02 -9.61
CA TYR A 539 -16.48 -17.94 -10.65
C TYR A 539 -16.82 -19.30 -10.03
N SER A 540 -18.11 -19.47 -9.72
CA SER A 540 -18.66 -20.61 -8.98
C SER A 540 -19.15 -21.74 -9.90
N TYR A 541 -18.32 -22.09 -10.89
CA TYR A 541 -18.54 -23.21 -11.79
C TYR A 541 -17.19 -23.83 -12.18
N ASP A 542 -17.15 -25.15 -12.35
CA ASP A 542 -15.94 -25.93 -12.68
C ASP A 542 -14.69 -25.61 -11.82
N PHE A 543 -14.84 -25.63 -10.49
CA PHE A 543 -13.83 -25.15 -9.53
C PHE A 543 -12.41 -25.74 -9.67
N GLU A 544 -12.26 -26.91 -10.31
CA GLU A 544 -10.96 -27.54 -10.52
C GLU A 544 -10.23 -27.02 -11.77
N ASP A 545 -10.95 -26.49 -12.76
CA ASP A 545 -10.42 -26.07 -14.07
C ASP A 545 -11.04 -24.77 -14.63
N ASN A 546 -11.36 -23.80 -13.76
CA ASN A 546 -12.05 -22.56 -14.16
C ASN A 546 -11.15 -21.37 -14.54
N MET A 547 -9.84 -21.56 -14.63
CA MET A 547 -8.89 -20.47 -14.86
C MET A 547 -9.05 -19.84 -16.26
N ALA A 548 -9.47 -20.62 -17.25
CA ALA A 548 -9.69 -20.13 -18.61
C ALA A 548 -10.89 -19.17 -18.68
N GLU A 549 -11.97 -19.53 -17.99
CA GLU A 549 -13.20 -18.76 -17.87
C GLU A 549 -12.98 -17.50 -17.03
N MET A 550 -12.22 -17.60 -15.93
CA MET A 550 -11.80 -16.41 -15.18
C MET A 550 -11.01 -15.43 -16.06
N GLN A 551 -10.14 -15.94 -16.94
CA GLN A 551 -9.41 -15.09 -17.89
C GLN A 551 -10.34 -14.44 -18.93
N GLU A 552 -11.42 -15.11 -19.33
CA GLU A 552 -12.47 -14.51 -20.17
C GLU A 552 -13.19 -13.37 -19.45
N CYS A 553 -13.57 -13.57 -18.18
CA CYS A 553 -14.16 -12.51 -17.35
C CYS A 553 -13.25 -11.28 -17.25
N ILE A 554 -11.95 -11.50 -17.00
CA ILE A 554 -10.96 -10.42 -16.91
C ILE A 554 -10.88 -9.65 -18.22
N ARG A 555 -10.76 -10.35 -19.37
CA ARG A 555 -10.70 -9.69 -20.69
C ARG A 555 -11.94 -8.85 -20.96
N PHE A 556 -13.12 -9.36 -20.64
CA PHE A 556 -14.37 -8.60 -20.76
C PHE A 556 -14.35 -7.35 -19.88
N TYR A 557 -14.02 -7.50 -18.60
CA TYR A 557 -13.92 -6.38 -17.67
C TYR A 557 -12.94 -5.31 -18.15
N GLU A 558 -11.74 -5.71 -18.58
CA GLU A 558 -10.70 -4.80 -19.10
C GLU A 558 -11.17 -4.00 -20.32
N GLN A 559 -11.95 -4.63 -21.20
CA GLN A 559 -12.57 -3.94 -22.33
C GLN A 559 -13.56 -2.87 -21.86
N VAL A 560 -14.48 -3.23 -20.97
CA VAL A 560 -15.52 -2.31 -20.49
C VAL A 560 -14.92 -1.11 -19.73
N ILE A 561 -13.97 -1.34 -18.81
CA ILE A 561 -13.35 -0.20 -18.09
C ILE A 561 -12.57 0.72 -19.01
N SER A 562 -11.98 0.19 -20.09
CA SER A 562 -11.23 1.00 -21.07
C SER A 562 -12.14 1.90 -21.89
N GLU A 563 -13.43 1.57 -21.98
CA GLU A 563 -14.47 2.42 -22.58
C GLU A 563 -15.01 3.44 -21.57
N LEU A 564 -15.18 3.03 -20.31
CA LEU A 564 -15.69 3.89 -19.22
C LEU A 564 -14.70 4.98 -18.78
N ALA A 565 -13.40 4.73 -18.89
CA ALA A 565 -12.36 5.66 -18.47
C ALA A 565 -11.99 6.73 -19.53
N ARG A 566 -12.60 6.67 -20.72
CA ARG A 566 -12.46 7.69 -21.77
C ARG A 566 -13.42 8.85 -21.52
#